data_AF-A0A9J7Z1E2-F1
#
_entry.id   AF-A0A9J7Z1E2-F1
#
_cell.length_a   1.000
_cell.length_b   1.000
_cell.length_c   1.000
_cell.angle_alpha   90.00
_cell.angle_beta   90.00
_cell.angle_gamma   90.00
#
_symmetry.space_group_name_H-M   'P 1'
#
loop_
_entity.id
_entity.type
_entity.pdbx_description
1 polymer ?
#
loop_
_entity_poly.entity_id
_entity_poly.type
_entity_poly.pdbx_seq_one_letter_code
_entity_poly.pdbx_strand_id
1 'polypeptide(L)'
;MACSSGSNTKMSNPNVSTPAMAVTPDAVDQKTSPVVFEIYGKIWSVQARLGQGVSASVYRVNSGRASSAVKEFQVDAQGGDYGYLKESSVLEKIQGHKNIVTLYGMFTNHNPFGVATHCLLLELLDVSVSELLVRVSNQGHSMWLIQHCARDVLEALSFLHRGGYVHADLKPRNILWSADDECFKLIDFGLSFKEGHQDVKYIQTDGYRAPEAELQNSLAQAGLESDSGCTTAVDLWSLGIILLEMFSGIKLKETVRSQEWKDNSSAIVDHIFSSNAVVYPAIPVFHLRDLIKSMLHNDPKLRSTAESALINPFFSIPFAPHIEDLVLLPTPVLRLLNVIDDNHLYNEDEYEDIIEDMKEECQKYGTVVSLLIPKENPGKGQVFVEYANAGDSKEAQRLLTGRTFDVGLMHCFGLHCLLINRSLQRLGLHAL
;
A
#
# COMPACT_ATOMS: atom_id res chain seq x y z
N MET A 1 -5.92 2.02 -72.55
CA MET A 1 -5.02 2.91 -73.31
C MET A 1 -3.89 3.33 -72.37
N ALA A 2 -2.64 3.17 -72.82
CA ALA A 2 -1.35 3.71 -72.32
C ALA A 2 -0.97 3.38 -70.85
N CYS A 3 0.07 2.57 -70.51
CA CYS A 3 1.54 2.71 -70.73
C CYS A 3 2.04 4.12 -70.45
N SER A 4 3.10 4.44 -69.71
CA SER A 4 4.26 3.71 -69.16
C SER A 4 5.15 4.74 -68.42
N SER A 5 6.07 4.26 -67.59
CA SER A 5 7.43 4.77 -67.32
C SER A 5 7.75 4.93 -65.84
N GLY A 6 8.79 4.22 -65.41
CA GLY A 6 9.41 4.37 -64.10
C GLY A 6 10.59 5.34 -64.14
N SER A 7 10.96 5.84 -62.97
CA SER A 7 12.34 6.21 -62.65
C SER A 7 12.57 6.16 -61.14
N ASN A 8 13.72 5.60 -60.78
CA ASN A 8 14.23 5.44 -59.43
C ASN A 8 14.58 6.79 -58.80
N THR A 9 14.07 7.05 -57.59
CA THR A 9 14.73 7.94 -56.64
C THR A 9 14.66 7.31 -55.24
N LYS A 10 15.84 6.99 -54.73
CA LYS A 10 16.11 6.66 -53.33
C LYS A 10 15.42 7.69 -52.42
N MET A 11 14.52 7.25 -51.55
CA MET A 11 14.18 7.99 -50.33
C MET A 11 14.57 7.16 -49.12
N SER A 12 15.48 7.75 -48.37
CA SER A 12 15.98 7.41 -47.05
C SER A 12 14.86 7.07 -46.07
N ASN A 13 14.97 5.92 -45.42
CA ASN A 13 14.31 5.63 -44.14
C ASN A 13 14.68 6.69 -43.11
N PRO A 14 13.71 7.40 -42.50
CA PRO A 14 13.94 8.10 -41.26
C PRO A 14 13.48 7.23 -40.09
N ASN A 15 14.43 6.98 -39.19
CA ASN A 15 14.25 6.74 -37.77
C ASN A 15 13.68 5.38 -37.34
N VAL A 16 14.63 4.43 -37.27
CA VAL A 16 14.73 3.43 -36.20
C VAL A 16 14.51 4.14 -34.86
N SER A 17 13.39 3.84 -34.21
CA SER A 17 13.13 4.24 -32.83
C SER A 17 14.13 3.54 -31.91
N THR A 18 15.01 4.33 -31.32
CA THR A 18 15.88 3.94 -30.21
C THR A 18 15.05 3.33 -29.09
N PRO A 19 15.49 2.22 -28.46
CA PRO A 19 14.81 1.70 -27.28
C PRO A 19 14.92 2.74 -26.17
N ALA A 20 13.78 3.03 -25.53
CA ALA A 20 13.70 3.91 -24.39
C ALA A 20 14.73 3.46 -23.34
N MET A 21 15.67 4.36 -23.01
CA MET A 21 16.62 4.15 -21.92
C MET A 21 15.83 3.88 -20.65
N ALA A 22 16.07 2.71 -20.05
CA ALA A 22 15.64 2.39 -18.71
C ALA A 22 16.13 3.51 -17.77
N VAL A 23 15.19 4.10 -17.03
CA VAL A 23 15.52 5.04 -15.94
C VAL A 23 16.25 4.22 -14.89
N THR A 24 17.57 4.37 -14.79
CA THR A 24 18.33 3.89 -13.64
C THR A 24 17.93 4.72 -12.42
N PRO A 25 17.83 4.12 -11.23
CA PRO A 25 17.69 4.90 -10.02
C PRO A 25 18.93 5.79 -9.90
N ASP A 26 18.73 7.10 -9.79
CA ASP A 26 19.81 8.07 -9.65
C ASP A 26 20.76 7.61 -8.52
N ALA A 27 21.97 7.26 -8.91
CA ALA A 27 23.06 7.05 -7.97
C ALA A 27 23.32 8.40 -7.29
N VAL A 28 23.16 8.43 -5.98
CA VAL A 28 23.56 9.56 -5.15
C VAL A 28 25.03 9.84 -5.43
N ASP A 29 25.30 11.04 -5.95
CA ASP A 29 26.63 11.56 -6.25
C ASP A 29 27.52 11.44 -4.98
N GLN A 30 28.56 10.61 -5.04
CA GLN A 30 29.40 10.20 -3.88
C GLN A 30 30.33 11.31 -3.34
N LYS A 31 29.94 12.58 -3.44
CA LYS A 31 30.77 13.73 -3.01
C LYS A 31 30.10 14.74 -2.09
N THR A 32 28.91 14.46 -1.57
CA THR A 32 28.25 15.28 -0.56
C THR A 32 28.24 14.57 0.79
N SER A 33 28.49 15.31 1.87
CA SER A 33 28.30 14.81 3.24
C SER A 33 26.88 14.24 3.38
N PRO A 34 26.69 13.12 4.10
CA PRO A 34 25.38 12.51 4.26
C PRO A 34 24.42 13.52 4.89
N VAL A 35 23.23 13.65 4.29
CA VAL A 35 22.14 14.45 4.88
C VAL A 35 21.69 13.73 6.14
N VAL A 36 21.67 14.46 7.26
CA VAL A 36 21.27 13.94 8.57
C VAL A 36 20.20 14.83 9.19
N PHE A 37 19.34 14.21 9.99
CA PHE A 37 18.43 14.90 10.89
C PHE A 37 18.86 14.66 12.34
N GLU A 38 18.88 15.72 13.14
CA GLU A 38 18.96 15.58 14.60
C GLU A 38 17.53 15.56 15.15
N ILE A 39 17.10 14.40 15.65
CA ILE A 39 15.72 14.19 16.12
C ILE A 39 15.79 13.70 17.55
N TYR A 40 15.30 14.50 18.49
CA TYR A 40 15.30 14.23 19.94
C TYR A 40 16.68 13.79 20.47
N GLY A 41 17.74 14.50 20.05
CA GLY A 41 19.12 14.24 20.48
C GLY A 41 19.78 13.01 19.86
N LYS A 42 19.19 12.43 18.80
CA LYS A 42 19.77 11.32 18.03
C LYS A 42 20.00 11.75 16.59
N ILE A 43 21.10 11.27 16.01
CA ILE A 43 21.41 11.48 14.59
C ILE A 43 20.73 10.40 13.76
N TRP A 44 19.97 10.84 12.76
CA TRP A 44 19.30 10.00 11.79
C TRP A 44 19.88 10.26 10.41
N SER A 45 20.45 9.22 9.81
CA SER A 45 20.98 9.28 8.45
C SER A 45 19.84 9.15 7.42
N VAL A 46 19.82 10.04 6.42
CA VAL A 46 18.89 9.89 5.28
C VAL A 46 19.40 8.77 4.38
N GLN A 47 18.57 7.74 4.19
CA GLN A 47 18.90 6.60 3.34
C GLN A 47 18.38 6.79 1.91
N ALA A 48 17.17 7.33 1.76
CA ALA A 48 16.53 7.55 0.47
C ALA A 48 15.43 8.61 0.58
N ARG A 49 15.11 9.25 -0.54
CA ARG A 49 13.90 10.07 -0.66
C ARG A 49 12.76 9.20 -1.18
N LEU A 50 11.70 9.08 -0.39
CA LEU A 50 10.53 8.24 -0.69
C LEU A 50 9.51 8.98 -1.58
N GLY A 51 9.45 10.31 -1.47
CA GLY A 51 8.56 11.12 -2.29
C GLY A 51 8.87 12.62 -2.23
N GLN A 52 8.43 13.33 -3.27
CA GLN A 52 8.42 14.78 -3.32
C GLN A 52 7.04 15.25 -3.78
N GLY A 53 6.36 16.02 -2.94
CA GLY A 53 5.13 16.73 -3.27
C GLY A 53 5.36 18.23 -3.39
N VAL A 54 4.25 18.95 -3.60
CA VAL A 54 4.24 20.42 -3.64
C VAL A 54 4.56 21.00 -2.25
N SER A 55 3.99 20.41 -1.19
CA SER A 55 4.10 20.92 0.18
C SER A 55 5.23 20.31 1.00
N ALA A 56 5.67 19.10 0.67
CA ALA A 56 6.61 18.36 1.51
C ALA A 56 7.45 17.35 0.73
N SER A 57 8.57 16.96 1.33
CA SER A 57 9.43 15.87 0.91
C SER A 57 9.42 14.77 1.98
N VAL A 58 9.41 13.51 1.57
CA VAL A 58 9.43 12.37 2.49
C VAL A 58 10.73 11.60 2.33
N TYR A 59 11.39 11.31 3.44
CA TYR A 59 12.68 10.64 3.50
C TYR A 59 12.61 9.40 4.35
N ARG A 60 13.23 8.32 3.89
CA ARG A 60 13.58 7.18 4.74
C ARG A 60 14.81 7.56 5.54
N VAL A 61 14.71 7.42 6.86
CA VAL A 61 15.78 7.74 7.79
C VAL A 61 16.12 6.55 8.67
N ASN A 62 17.36 6.46 9.13
CA ASN A 62 17.83 5.39 10.01
C ASN A 62 18.78 5.92 11.09
N SER A 63 18.53 5.55 12.35
CA SER A 63 19.30 5.95 13.54
C SER A 63 20.36 4.93 13.99
N GLY A 64 20.59 3.89 13.19
CA GLY A 64 21.34 2.67 13.54
C GLY A 64 20.55 1.66 14.36
N ARG A 65 19.45 2.07 15.00
CA ARG A 65 18.57 1.18 15.79
C ARG A 65 17.16 1.05 15.23
N ALA A 66 16.67 2.08 14.55
CA ALA A 66 15.33 2.12 14.01
C ALA A 66 15.33 2.81 12.63
N SER A 67 14.43 2.37 11.77
CA SER A 67 14.08 3.05 10.52
C SER A 67 12.76 3.79 10.67
N SER A 68 12.62 4.95 10.04
CA SER A 68 11.40 5.77 10.09
C SER A 68 11.24 6.58 8.81
N ALA A 69 10.08 7.22 8.65
CA ALA A 69 9.85 8.21 7.60
C ALA A 69 9.87 9.62 8.20
N VAL A 70 10.60 10.55 7.58
CA VAL A 70 10.56 11.98 7.91
C VAL A 70 9.86 12.71 6.78
N LYS A 71 8.73 13.35 7.07
CA LYS A 71 8.05 14.29 6.17
C LYS A 71 8.49 15.71 6.51
N GLU A 72 9.35 16.29 5.68
CA GLU A 72 9.85 17.66 5.81
C GLU A 72 9.04 18.60 4.92
N PHE A 73 8.42 19.61 5.52
CA PHE A 73 7.59 20.59 4.82
C PHE A 73 8.46 21.67 4.18
N GLN A 74 8.10 22.09 2.96
CA GLN A 74 8.82 23.14 2.26
C GLN A 74 8.65 24.49 2.96
N VAL A 75 9.71 25.29 2.93
CA VAL A 75 9.70 26.67 3.44
C VAL A 75 9.03 27.55 2.40
N ASP A 76 7.89 28.15 2.74
CA ASP A 76 7.33 29.24 1.94
C ASP A 76 6.70 30.31 2.85
N ALA A 77 6.31 31.44 2.24
CA ALA A 77 5.65 32.53 2.93
C ALA A 77 4.11 32.40 3.06
N GLN A 78 3.48 31.34 2.54
CA GLN A 78 2.00 31.24 2.36
C GLN A 78 1.35 29.82 2.48
N GLY A 79 2.05 28.77 2.91
CA GLY A 79 1.54 27.39 2.78
C GLY A 79 2.36 26.26 3.41
N GLY A 80 3.66 26.44 3.68
CA GLY A 80 4.49 25.44 4.38
C GLY A 80 4.01 25.18 5.82
N ASP A 81 3.84 26.27 6.58
CA ASP A 81 3.32 26.22 7.96
C ASP A 81 1.87 25.75 8.01
N TYR A 82 1.03 26.20 7.05
CA TYR A 82 -0.37 25.79 7.01
C TYR A 82 -0.51 24.28 6.76
N GLY A 83 0.22 23.73 5.78
CA GLY A 83 0.20 22.30 5.49
C GLY A 83 0.67 21.46 6.67
N TYR A 84 1.74 21.88 7.33
CA TYR A 84 2.25 21.23 8.53
C TYR A 84 1.24 21.27 9.69
N LEU A 85 0.77 22.47 10.08
CA LEU A 85 -0.16 22.63 11.19
C LEU A 85 -1.47 21.88 10.96
N LYS A 86 -1.94 21.87 9.72
CA LYS A 86 -3.14 21.16 9.33
C LYS A 86 -2.97 19.66 9.53
N GLU A 87 -1.98 19.06 8.88
CA GLU A 87 -1.76 17.62 8.94
C GLU A 87 -1.41 17.15 10.35
N SER A 88 -0.56 17.89 11.06
CA SER A 88 -0.18 17.54 12.44
C SER A 88 -1.39 17.57 13.38
N SER A 89 -2.23 18.61 13.30
CA SER A 89 -3.40 18.77 14.18
C SER A 89 -4.48 17.71 13.96
N VAL A 90 -4.56 17.16 12.74
CA VAL A 90 -5.43 16.02 12.42
C VAL A 90 -4.79 14.74 12.96
N LEU A 91 -3.54 14.47 12.58
CA LEU A 91 -2.82 13.25 12.97
C LEU A 91 -2.82 13.04 14.49
N GLU A 92 -2.53 14.08 15.27
CA GLU A 92 -2.54 14.02 16.75
C GLU A 92 -3.88 13.54 17.33
N LYS A 93 -5.00 13.81 16.65
CA LYS A 93 -6.35 13.45 17.12
C LYS A 93 -6.82 12.08 16.66
N ILE A 94 -6.19 11.52 15.63
CA ILE A 94 -6.61 10.26 14.98
C ILE A 94 -5.60 9.13 15.19
N GLN A 95 -4.62 9.31 16.09
CA GLN A 95 -3.68 8.26 16.47
C GLN A 95 -4.37 7.09 17.20
N GLY A 96 -3.74 5.92 17.17
CA GLY A 96 -4.14 4.74 17.93
C GLY A 96 -4.93 3.69 17.16
N HIS A 97 -5.24 3.93 15.88
CA HIS A 97 -5.88 2.94 15.01
C HIS A 97 -4.82 2.19 14.17
N LYS A 98 -4.88 0.85 14.14
CA LYS A 98 -3.89 0.01 13.42
C LYS A 98 -3.75 0.35 11.92
N ASN A 99 -4.83 0.79 11.27
CA ASN A 99 -4.87 1.12 9.85
C ASN A 99 -4.63 2.62 9.55
N ILE A 100 -4.07 3.39 10.49
CA ILE A 100 -3.67 4.79 10.30
C ILE A 100 -2.20 4.92 10.63
N VAL A 101 -1.47 5.72 9.85
CA VAL A 101 -0.05 5.96 10.07
C VAL A 101 0.25 6.53 11.46
N THR A 102 1.25 5.96 12.10
CA THR A 102 1.72 6.35 13.42
C THR A 102 2.61 7.57 13.33
N LEU A 103 2.28 8.60 14.10
CA LEU A 103 3.08 9.79 14.32
C LEU A 103 3.95 9.59 15.57
N TYR A 104 5.25 9.38 15.37
CA TYR A 104 6.21 9.29 16.48
C TYR A 104 6.57 10.66 17.06
N GLY A 105 6.40 11.72 16.28
CA GLY A 105 6.36 13.08 16.81
C GLY A 105 6.71 14.15 15.79
N MET A 106 6.90 15.36 16.29
CA MET A 106 7.07 16.57 15.51
C MET A 106 8.35 17.30 15.91
N PHE A 107 9.09 17.82 14.93
CA PHE A 107 10.32 18.54 15.20
C PHE A 107 10.58 19.61 14.14
N THR A 108 11.54 20.48 14.43
CA THR A 108 12.02 21.48 13.47
C THR A 108 13.43 21.11 13.06
N ASN A 109 13.66 20.97 11.76
CA ASN A 109 14.98 20.79 11.19
C ASN A 109 15.59 22.16 10.87
N HIS A 110 16.88 22.30 11.07
CA HIS A 110 17.62 23.50 10.68
C HIS A 110 18.59 23.10 9.57
N ASN A 111 18.33 23.57 8.34
CA ASN A 111 19.22 23.26 7.24
C ASN A 111 20.59 23.95 7.43
N PRO A 112 21.64 23.57 6.68
CA PRO A 112 22.98 24.17 6.80
C PRO A 112 23.03 25.70 6.56
N PHE A 113 21.97 26.27 5.98
CA PHE A 113 21.81 27.70 5.74
C PHE A 113 21.04 28.41 6.86
N GLY A 114 20.70 27.70 7.95
CA GLY A 114 19.99 28.24 9.12
C GLY A 114 18.48 28.39 8.93
N VAL A 115 17.91 27.88 7.84
CA VAL A 115 16.47 27.93 7.59
C VAL A 115 15.78 26.78 8.32
N ALA A 116 14.77 27.12 9.12
CA ALA A 116 13.96 26.16 9.85
C ALA A 116 12.86 25.56 8.94
N THR A 117 12.75 24.23 8.95
CA THR A 117 11.67 23.47 8.30
C THR A 117 10.93 22.65 9.34
N HIS A 118 9.61 22.59 9.25
CA HIS A 118 8.81 21.72 10.10
C HIS A 118 8.81 20.28 9.57
N CYS A 119 8.86 19.32 10.49
CA CYS A 119 8.99 17.91 10.17
C CYS A 119 8.04 17.04 11.01
N LEU A 120 7.51 15.99 10.39
CA LEU A 120 6.84 14.88 11.07
C LEU A 120 7.74 13.65 11.02
N LEU A 121 7.94 13.00 12.17
CA LEU A 121 8.53 11.68 12.29
C LEU A 121 7.40 10.65 12.31
N LEU A 122 7.33 9.84 11.28
CA LEU A 122 6.27 8.86 11.03
C LEU A 122 6.86 7.44 11.03
N GLU A 123 6.01 6.45 11.24
CA GLU A 123 6.37 5.07 10.94
C GLU A 123 6.76 4.92 9.46
N LEU A 124 7.72 4.01 9.20
CA LEU A 124 8.11 3.67 7.84
C LEU A 124 7.22 2.53 7.36
N LEU A 125 6.52 2.74 6.25
CA LEU A 125 5.69 1.72 5.60
C LEU A 125 6.37 1.21 4.32
N ASP A 126 5.89 0.07 3.82
CA ASP A 126 6.54 -0.68 2.76
C ASP A 126 6.03 -0.30 1.36
N VAL A 127 5.01 -1.03 0.86
CA VAL A 127 4.56 -0.94 -0.54
C VAL A 127 3.20 -0.26 -0.62
N SER A 128 3.06 0.71 -1.52
CA SER A 128 1.77 1.37 -1.78
C SER A 128 0.89 0.55 -2.72
N VAL A 129 -0.44 0.70 -2.62
CA VAL A 129 -1.39 0.13 -3.59
C VAL A 129 -1.08 0.64 -5.01
N SER A 130 -0.54 1.86 -5.14
CA SER A 130 -0.09 2.38 -6.44
C SER A 130 1.03 1.52 -7.06
N GLU A 131 1.97 1.03 -6.25
CA GLU A 131 3.05 0.16 -6.73
C GLU A 131 2.53 -1.25 -7.03
N LEU A 132 1.60 -1.76 -6.23
CA LEU A 132 0.94 -3.05 -6.50
C LEU A 132 0.22 -3.03 -7.86
N LEU A 133 -0.54 -1.96 -8.15
CA LEU A 133 -1.22 -1.77 -9.44
C LEU A 133 -0.27 -1.75 -10.65
N VAL A 134 0.98 -1.30 -10.48
CA VAL A 134 1.97 -1.30 -11.57
C VAL A 134 2.47 -2.72 -11.87
N ARG A 135 2.55 -3.60 -10.85
CA ARG A 135 3.10 -4.96 -11.00
C ARG A 135 2.17 -5.92 -11.73
N VAL A 136 0.86 -5.66 -11.75
CA VAL A 136 -0.17 -6.60 -12.25
C VAL A 136 -1.05 -5.97 -13.35
N SER A 137 -0.46 -5.06 -14.15
CA SER A 137 -1.17 -4.30 -15.19
C SER A 137 -2.03 -5.20 -16.08
N ASN A 138 -3.29 -4.83 -16.28
CA ASN A 138 -4.29 -5.52 -17.11
C ASN A 138 -4.76 -6.92 -16.66
N GLN A 139 -4.38 -7.40 -15.47
CA GLN A 139 -4.90 -8.67 -14.93
C GLN A 139 -5.70 -8.50 -13.63
N GLY A 140 -5.54 -7.37 -12.94
CA GLY A 140 -6.16 -7.15 -11.65
C GLY A 140 -5.50 -7.96 -10.54
N HIS A 141 -5.84 -7.66 -9.29
CA HIS A 141 -5.31 -8.36 -8.12
C HIS A 141 -6.23 -9.50 -7.68
N SER A 142 -5.69 -10.41 -6.87
CA SER A 142 -6.48 -11.46 -6.24
C SER A 142 -7.61 -10.90 -5.37
N MET A 143 -8.67 -11.68 -5.23
CA MET A 143 -9.77 -11.34 -4.31
C MET A 143 -9.29 -11.25 -2.86
N TRP A 144 -8.25 -12.00 -2.49
CA TRP A 144 -7.65 -11.94 -1.16
C TRP A 144 -7.05 -10.56 -0.88
N LEU A 145 -6.21 -10.06 -1.79
CA LEU A 145 -5.55 -8.77 -1.65
C LEU A 145 -6.56 -7.62 -1.67
N ILE A 146 -7.54 -7.68 -2.58
CA ILE A 146 -8.64 -6.70 -2.66
C ILE A 146 -9.44 -6.69 -1.35
N GLN A 147 -9.78 -7.87 -0.81
CA GLN A 147 -10.54 -7.98 0.44
C GLN A 147 -9.76 -7.45 1.65
N HIS A 148 -8.45 -7.74 1.75
CA HIS A 148 -7.61 -7.24 2.84
C HIS A 148 -7.49 -5.71 2.78
N CYS A 149 -7.14 -5.17 1.62
CA CYS A 149 -7.06 -3.72 1.41
C CYS A 149 -8.40 -3.04 1.69
N ALA A 150 -9.52 -3.57 1.16
CA ALA A 150 -10.84 -2.98 1.37
C ALA A 150 -11.22 -2.97 2.85
N ARG A 151 -11.00 -4.08 3.57
CA ARG A 151 -11.32 -4.18 4.99
C ARG A 151 -10.52 -3.19 5.83
N ASP A 152 -9.20 -3.19 5.68
CA ASP A 152 -8.30 -2.33 6.45
C ASP A 152 -8.58 -0.84 6.22
N VAL A 153 -8.79 -0.44 4.96
CA VAL A 153 -9.13 0.95 4.63
C VAL A 153 -10.52 1.32 5.15
N LEU A 154 -11.51 0.44 5.05
CA LEU A 154 -12.84 0.70 5.61
C LEU A 154 -12.83 0.77 7.14
N GLU A 155 -12.01 -0.03 7.83
CA GLU A 155 -11.81 0.06 9.28
C GLU A 155 -11.19 1.42 9.65
N ALA A 156 -10.17 1.87 8.92
CA ALA A 156 -9.58 3.20 9.09
C ALA A 156 -10.60 4.32 8.86
N LEU A 157 -11.37 4.26 7.76
CA LEU A 157 -12.38 5.26 7.42
C LEU A 157 -13.51 5.27 8.44
N SER A 158 -13.98 4.10 8.89
CA SER A 158 -15.01 4.00 9.92
C SER A 158 -14.56 4.65 11.23
N PHE A 159 -13.30 4.47 11.63
CA PHE A 159 -12.72 5.19 12.78
C PHE A 159 -12.67 6.71 12.54
N LEU A 160 -12.15 7.14 11.38
CA LEU A 160 -12.01 8.56 11.03
C LEU A 160 -13.37 9.29 10.96
N HIS A 161 -14.34 8.66 10.31
CA HIS A 161 -15.68 9.18 10.06
C HIS A 161 -16.50 9.28 11.34
N ARG A 162 -16.35 8.34 12.30
CA ARG A 162 -16.91 8.48 13.65
C ARG A 162 -16.37 9.71 14.41
N GLY A 163 -15.13 10.10 14.14
CA GLY A 163 -14.52 11.33 14.64
C GLY A 163 -15.00 12.61 13.92
N GLY A 164 -15.81 12.46 12.86
CA GLY A 164 -16.27 13.54 11.98
C GLY A 164 -15.19 14.05 11.03
N TYR A 165 -14.09 13.31 10.85
CA TYR A 165 -13.02 13.69 9.91
C TYR A 165 -13.25 13.05 8.54
N VAL A 166 -12.93 13.79 7.50
CA VAL A 166 -12.89 13.34 6.10
C VAL A 166 -11.43 13.27 5.69
N HIS A 167 -10.98 12.16 5.09
CA HIS A 167 -9.60 12.01 4.62
C HIS A 167 -9.33 12.96 3.44
N ALA A 168 -10.24 12.97 2.47
CA ALA A 168 -10.29 13.88 1.32
C ALA A 168 -9.17 13.75 0.28
N ASP A 169 -8.19 12.86 0.47
CA ASP A 169 -7.17 12.55 -0.55
C ASP A 169 -6.87 11.05 -0.70
N LEU A 170 -7.90 10.21 -0.68
CA LEU A 170 -7.73 8.79 -0.97
C LEU A 170 -7.33 8.58 -2.42
N LYS A 171 -6.19 7.92 -2.60
CA LYS A 171 -5.63 7.46 -3.88
C LYS A 171 -4.72 6.26 -3.60
N PRO A 172 -4.37 5.43 -4.60
CA PRO A 172 -3.55 4.23 -4.38
C PRO A 172 -2.20 4.50 -3.74
N ARG A 173 -1.63 5.71 -3.92
CA ARG A 173 -0.36 6.11 -3.31
C ARG A 173 -0.48 6.38 -1.80
N ASN A 174 -1.68 6.66 -1.29
CA ASN A 174 -1.92 7.01 0.10
C ASN A 174 -2.45 5.82 0.94
N ILE A 175 -2.41 4.61 0.37
CA ILE A 175 -2.72 3.35 1.05
C ILE A 175 -1.46 2.49 0.96
N LEU A 176 -0.79 2.28 2.09
CA LEU A 176 0.48 1.55 2.15
C LEU A 176 0.35 0.32 3.04
N TRP A 177 1.07 -0.73 2.68
CA TRP A 177 1.23 -1.93 3.49
C TRP A 177 2.26 -1.69 4.60
N SER A 178 1.93 -2.11 5.82
CA SER A 178 2.87 -2.33 6.92
C SER A 178 3.19 -3.82 6.95
N ALA A 179 4.44 -4.20 6.67
CA ALA A 179 4.86 -5.59 6.78
C ALA A 179 4.93 -6.05 8.23
N ASP A 180 5.30 -5.16 9.14
CA ASP A 180 5.42 -5.47 10.56
C ASP A 180 4.05 -5.74 11.21
N ASP A 181 3.03 -4.95 10.84
CA ASP A 181 1.66 -5.13 11.36
C ASP A 181 0.75 -5.98 10.45
N GLU A 182 1.26 -6.35 9.28
CA GLU A 182 0.54 -7.07 8.22
C GLU A 182 -0.82 -6.48 7.87
N CYS A 183 -0.89 -5.16 7.69
CA CYS A 183 -2.13 -4.49 7.33
C CYS A 183 -1.88 -3.29 6.43
N PHE A 184 -2.92 -2.87 5.71
CA PHE A 184 -2.91 -1.60 5.01
C PHE A 184 -3.20 -0.44 5.97
N LYS A 185 -2.47 0.66 5.78
CA LYS A 185 -2.61 1.90 6.53
C LYS A 185 -2.83 3.09 5.61
N LEU A 186 -3.65 4.04 6.07
CA LEU A 186 -3.83 5.33 5.44
C LEU A 186 -2.71 6.29 5.86
N ILE A 187 -2.19 7.03 4.87
CA ILE A 187 -1.21 8.09 5.05
C ILE A 187 -1.72 9.40 4.44
N ASP A 188 -1.02 10.50 4.74
CA ASP A 188 -1.17 11.81 4.09
C ASP A 188 -2.53 12.50 4.35
N PHE A 189 -2.63 13.11 5.54
CA PHE A 189 -3.84 13.80 6.02
C PHE A 189 -3.83 15.30 5.72
N GLY A 190 -2.98 15.75 4.78
CA GLY A 190 -2.80 17.16 4.45
C GLY A 190 -4.04 17.85 3.88
N LEU A 191 -4.98 17.10 3.29
CA LEU A 191 -6.27 17.62 2.81
C LEU A 191 -7.42 17.33 3.78
N SER A 192 -7.18 16.58 4.86
CA SER A 192 -8.25 16.14 5.75
C SER A 192 -8.90 17.31 6.47
N PHE A 193 -10.20 17.21 6.74
CA PHE A 193 -10.96 18.26 7.39
C PHE A 193 -12.07 17.67 8.26
N LYS A 194 -12.62 18.48 9.16
CA LYS A 194 -13.78 18.08 9.96
C LYS A 194 -15.06 18.45 9.21
N GLU A 195 -16.00 17.51 9.10
CA GLU A 195 -17.28 17.74 8.45
C GLU A 195 -17.99 18.99 9.02
N GLY A 196 -18.57 19.79 8.15
CA GLY A 196 -19.14 21.11 8.48
C GLY A 196 -18.11 22.23 8.71
N HIS A 197 -16.81 21.92 8.72
CA HIS A 197 -15.71 22.88 8.90
C HIS A 197 -14.62 22.64 7.83
N GLN A 198 -15.03 22.64 6.56
CA GLN A 198 -14.11 22.45 5.46
C GLN A 198 -13.31 23.72 5.19
N ASP A 199 -12.01 23.68 5.47
CA ASP A 199 -11.07 24.80 5.35
C ASP A 199 -10.26 24.77 4.04
N VAL A 200 -10.32 23.66 3.30
CA VAL A 200 -9.69 23.48 1.99
C VAL A 200 -10.68 23.65 0.87
N LYS A 201 -10.29 24.42 -0.15
CA LYS A 201 -11.12 24.67 -1.35
C LYS A 201 -11.09 23.51 -2.33
N TYR A 202 -9.89 22.97 -2.57
CA TYR A 202 -9.67 21.88 -3.52
C TYR A 202 -9.42 20.59 -2.77
N ILE A 203 -10.33 19.63 -2.97
CA ILE A 203 -10.21 18.30 -2.36
C ILE A 203 -10.17 17.21 -3.42
N GLN A 204 -9.62 16.07 -3.02
CA GLN A 204 -9.43 14.85 -3.79
C GLN A 204 -8.55 15.00 -5.03
N THR A 205 -7.68 14.00 -5.20
CA THR A 205 -6.88 13.85 -6.42
C THR A 205 -7.77 13.53 -7.63
N ASP A 206 -7.43 14.14 -8.78
CA ASP A 206 -8.09 13.89 -10.06
C ASP A 206 -8.06 12.39 -10.43
N GLY A 207 -9.17 11.87 -10.93
CA GLY A 207 -9.38 10.43 -11.17
C GLY A 207 -9.97 9.66 -9.99
N TYR A 208 -9.93 10.20 -8.76
CA TYR A 208 -10.54 9.59 -7.56
C TYR A 208 -11.59 10.49 -6.91
N ARG A 209 -11.93 11.61 -7.56
CA ARG A 209 -12.81 12.66 -7.04
C ARG A 209 -14.28 12.32 -7.21
N ALA A 210 -15.06 12.56 -6.15
CA ALA A 210 -16.51 12.38 -6.15
C ALA A 210 -17.23 13.48 -6.95
N PRO A 211 -18.44 13.23 -7.49
CA PRO A 211 -19.20 14.23 -8.26
C PRO A 211 -19.45 15.53 -7.49
N GLU A 212 -19.81 15.43 -6.21
CA GLU A 212 -20.05 16.59 -5.35
C GLU A 212 -18.76 17.38 -5.04
N ALA A 213 -17.61 16.71 -4.95
CA ALA A 213 -16.32 17.36 -4.79
C ALA A 213 -15.85 18.02 -6.08
N GLU A 214 -16.13 17.43 -7.25
CA GLU A 214 -15.87 18.05 -8.55
C GLU A 214 -16.69 19.33 -8.73
N LEU A 215 -17.97 19.29 -8.36
CA LEU A 215 -18.85 20.46 -8.36
C LEU A 215 -18.28 21.55 -7.43
N GLN A 216 -17.94 21.19 -6.20
CA GLN A 216 -17.38 22.13 -5.22
C GLN A 216 -16.07 22.77 -5.71
N ASN A 217 -15.14 21.96 -6.22
CA ASN A 217 -13.87 22.46 -6.75
C ASN A 217 -14.10 23.43 -7.93
N SER A 218 -15.09 23.13 -8.78
CA SER A 218 -15.48 24.00 -9.91
C SER A 218 -16.08 25.33 -9.44
N LEU A 219 -16.95 25.30 -8.43
CA LEU A 219 -17.50 26.52 -7.82
C LEU A 219 -16.41 27.37 -7.18
N ALA A 220 -15.50 26.74 -6.42
CA ALA A 220 -14.37 27.43 -5.81
C ALA A 220 -13.45 28.08 -6.84
N GLN A 221 -13.22 27.42 -7.99
CA GLN A 221 -12.47 27.98 -9.11
C GLN A 221 -13.17 29.19 -9.75
N ALA A 222 -14.51 29.19 -9.77
CA ALA A 222 -15.33 30.32 -10.22
C ALA A 222 -15.47 31.44 -9.15
N GLY A 223 -14.87 31.29 -7.96
CA GLY A 223 -14.99 32.25 -6.86
C GLY A 223 -16.34 32.20 -6.14
N LEU A 224 -17.09 31.11 -6.30
CA LEU A 224 -18.38 30.87 -5.65
C LEU A 224 -18.21 29.93 -4.45
N GLU A 225 -19.02 30.14 -3.42
CA GLU A 225 -19.08 29.27 -2.24
C GLU A 225 -20.21 28.25 -2.40
N SER A 226 -19.97 27.02 -1.95
CA SER A 226 -21.01 26.00 -1.85
C SER A 226 -21.73 26.16 -0.51
N ASP A 227 -23.06 26.14 -0.51
CA ASP A 227 -23.87 26.21 0.71
C ASP A 227 -23.66 25.00 1.64
N SER A 228 -23.05 23.93 1.14
CA SER A 228 -22.72 22.74 1.93
C SER A 228 -21.37 22.19 1.45
N GLY A 229 -20.43 22.03 2.39
CA GLY A 229 -19.15 21.37 2.15
C GLY A 229 -19.33 19.87 1.89
N CYS A 230 -18.27 19.22 1.45
CA CYS A 230 -18.27 17.77 1.23
C CYS A 230 -18.36 16.99 2.55
N THR A 231 -18.99 15.82 2.49
CA THR A 231 -19.17 14.91 3.63
C THR A 231 -18.15 13.77 3.58
N THR A 232 -18.16 12.89 4.59
CA THR A 232 -17.36 11.65 4.62
C THR A 232 -17.62 10.72 3.42
N ALA A 233 -18.76 10.88 2.73
CA ALA A 233 -19.13 10.10 1.55
C ALA A 233 -18.12 10.22 0.39
N VAL A 234 -17.36 11.31 0.31
CA VAL A 234 -16.34 11.50 -0.74
C VAL A 234 -15.22 10.46 -0.64
N ASP A 235 -14.85 10.04 0.56
CA ASP A 235 -13.82 9.02 0.78
C ASP A 235 -14.27 7.65 0.25
N LEU A 236 -15.55 7.31 0.41
CA LEU A 236 -16.09 6.05 -0.07
C LEU A 236 -16.10 6.02 -1.60
N TRP A 237 -16.40 7.13 -2.26
CA TRP A 237 -16.26 7.22 -3.71
C TRP A 237 -14.81 6.94 -4.16
N SER A 238 -13.83 7.61 -3.55
CA SER A 238 -12.42 7.39 -3.88
C SER A 238 -12.03 5.93 -3.68
N LEU A 239 -12.43 5.31 -2.57
CA LEU A 239 -12.17 3.89 -2.32
C LEU A 239 -12.84 2.99 -3.36
N GLY A 240 -14.08 3.28 -3.75
CA GLY A 240 -14.78 2.53 -4.80
C GLY A 240 -14.02 2.52 -6.13
N ILE A 241 -13.44 3.66 -6.53
CA ILE A 241 -12.58 3.73 -7.71
C ILE A 241 -11.29 2.92 -7.51
N ILE A 242 -10.63 3.04 -6.36
CA ILE A 242 -9.39 2.31 -6.05
C ILE A 242 -9.63 0.80 -6.12
N LEU A 243 -10.71 0.29 -5.51
CA LEU A 243 -11.05 -1.13 -5.55
C LEU A 243 -11.40 -1.61 -6.96
N LEU A 244 -12.01 -0.76 -7.80
CA LEU A 244 -12.27 -1.06 -9.20
C LEU A 244 -10.98 -1.09 -10.04
N GLU A 245 -10.02 -0.20 -9.78
CA GLU A 245 -8.67 -0.27 -10.36
C GLU A 245 -7.95 -1.54 -9.91
N MET A 246 -8.03 -1.91 -8.63
CA MET A 246 -7.42 -3.13 -8.11
C MET A 246 -8.03 -4.38 -8.75
N PHE A 247 -9.35 -4.42 -8.92
CA PHE A 247 -10.04 -5.54 -9.57
C PHE A 247 -9.74 -5.64 -11.06
N SER A 248 -9.70 -4.51 -11.77
CA SER A 248 -9.52 -4.52 -13.23
C SER A 248 -8.07 -4.52 -13.70
N GLY A 249 -7.15 -4.04 -12.86
CA GLY A 249 -5.78 -3.75 -13.27
C GLY A 249 -5.68 -2.58 -14.27
N ILE A 250 -6.76 -1.82 -14.47
CA ILE A 250 -6.85 -0.70 -15.43
C ILE A 250 -6.86 0.62 -14.65
N LYS A 251 -6.14 1.61 -15.16
CA LYS A 251 -6.22 2.99 -14.67
C LYS A 251 -7.49 3.65 -15.19
N LEU A 252 -8.36 4.08 -14.27
CA LEU A 252 -9.72 4.53 -14.61
C LEU A 252 -9.85 6.04 -14.74
N LYS A 253 -8.78 6.79 -14.54
CA LYS A 253 -8.77 8.27 -14.58
C LYS A 253 -9.51 8.85 -15.79
N GLU A 254 -9.23 8.39 -17.00
CA GLU A 254 -9.88 8.92 -18.20
C GLU A 254 -11.33 8.41 -18.32
N THR A 255 -11.60 7.17 -17.90
CA THR A 255 -12.94 6.59 -17.88
C THR A 255 -13.88 7.39 -16.98
N VAL A 256 -13.47 7.69 -15.74
CA VAL A 256 -14.31 8.41 -14.76
C VAL A 256 -14.58 9.86 -15.15
N ARG A 257 -13.74 10.45 -16.01
CA ARG A 257 -13.91 11.80 -16.54
C ARG A 257 -14.87 11.86 -17.72
N SER A 258 -15.10 10.72 -18.38
CA SER A 258 -15.92 10.64 -19.57
C SER A 258 -17.38 11.00 -19.28
N GLN A 259 -18.07 11.52 -20.30
CA GLN A 259 -19.50 11.77 -20.18
C GLN A 259 -20.27 10.47 -19.96
N GLU A 260 -19.81 9.36 -20.56
CA GLU A 260 -20.39 8.03 -20.39
C GLU A 260 -20.42 7.61 -18.91
N TRP A 261 -19.35 7.88 -18.16
CA TRP A 261 -19.32 7.58 -16.72
C TRP A 261 -20.29 8.44 -15.93
N LYS A 262 -20.37 9.73 -16.25
CA LYS A 262 -21.31 10.65 -15.60
C LYS A 262 -22.76 10.25 -15.86
N ASP A 263 -23.04 9.74 -17.06
CA ASP A 263 -24.37 9.30 -17.47
C ASP A 263 -24.75 7.94 -16.85
N ASN A 264 -23.82 6.98 -16.79
CA ASN A 264 -24.14 5.61 -16.34
C ASN A 264 -22.95 4.82 -15.77
N SER A 265 -22.34 5.32 -14.70
CA SER A 265 -21.24 4.64 -13.99
C SER A 265 -21.58 3.19 -13.59
N SER A 266 -22.83 2.90 -13.18
CA SER A 266 -23.27 1.55 -12.79
C SER A 266 -23.14 0.53 -13.92
N ALA A 267 -23.52 0.90 -15.15
CA ALA A 267 -23.38 0.02 -16.32
C ALA A 267 -21.91 -0.16 -16.74
N ILE A 268 -21.09 0.87 -16.60
CA ILE A 268 -19.64 0.74 -16.84
C ILE A 268 -19.01 -0.22 -15.84
N VAL A 269 -19.39 -0.14 -14.56
CA VAL A 269 -18.94 -1.10 -13.54
C VAL A 269 -19.38 -2.51 -13.94
N ASP A 270 -20.64 -2.72 -14.33
CA ASP A 270 -21.10 -4.04 -14.80
C ASP A 270 -20.30 -4.55 -16.00
N HIS A 271 -19.95 -3.66 -16.93
CA HIS A 271 -19.17 -4.02 -18.10
C HIS A 271 -17.73 -4.42 -17.73
N ILE A 272 -17.06 -3.67 -16.85
CA ILE A 272 -15.72 -4.02 -16.34
C ILE A 272 -15.75 -5.39 -15.66
N PHE A 273 -16.75 -5.62 -14.81
CA PHE A 273 -16.92 -6.91 -14.15
C PHE A 273 -17.19 -8.03 -15.16
N SER A 274 -18.04 -7.80 -16.16
CA SER A 274 -18.35 -8.82 -17.19
C SER A 274 -17.16 -9.15 -18.07
N SER A 275 -16.36 -8.15 -18.43
CA SER A 275 -15.16 -8.30 -19.28
C SER A 275 -14.04 -9.06 -18.56
N ASN A 276 -13.90 -8.89 -17.24
CA ASN A 276 -12.95 -9.67 -16.42
C ASN A 276 -13.52 -11.01 -15.94
N ALA A 277 -14.85 -11.13 -15.83
CA ALA A 277 -15.53 -12.35 -15.38
C ALA A 277 -15.56 -13.48 -16.42
N VAL A 278 -15.02 -13.27 -17.63
CA VAL A 278 -14.83 -14.35 -18.61
C VAL A 278 -13.93 -15.48 -18.04
N VAL A 279 -13.20 -15.22 -16.94
CA VAL A 279 -12.37 -16.22 -16.25
C VAL A 279 -12.98 -16.73 -14.91
N TYR A 280 -13.90 -16.01 -14.26
CA TYR A 280 -14.43 -16.40 -12.92
C TYR A 280 -15.89 -15.94 -12.65
N PRO A 281 -16.93 -16.67 -13.09
CA PRO A 281 -18.30 -16.44 -12.64
C PRO A 281 -18.51 -17.05 -11.23
N ALA A 282 -18.03 -16.37 -10.20
CA ALA A 282 -18.11 -16.81 -8.81
C ALA A 282 -18.86 -15.80 -7.92
N ILE A 283 -19.65 -16.29 -6.96
CA ILE A 283 -20.40 -15.49 -5.96
C ILE A 283 -19.57 -14.33 -5.36
N PRO A 284 -18.31 -14.54 -4.94
CA PRO A 284 -17.37 -13.48 -4.55
C PRO A 284 -17.30 -12.24 -5.44
N VAL A 285 -17.29 -12.42 -6.76
CA VAL A 285 -17.13 -11.35 -7.74
C VAL A 285 -18.36 -10.45 -7.75
N PHE A 286 -19.55 -11.04 -7.61
CA PHE A 286 -20.80 -10.28 -7.48
C PHE A 286 -20.83 -9.47 -6.18
N HIS A 287 -20.39 -10.04 -5.06
CA HIS A 287 -20.33 -9.30 -3.81
C HIS A 287 -19.38 -8.10 -3.88
N LEU A 288 -18.20 -8.25 -4.49
CA LEU A 288 -17.27 -7.14 -4.70
C LEU A 288 -17.87 -6.06 -5.61
N ARG A 289 -18.52 -6.47 -6.71
CA ARG A 289 -19.21 -5.54 -7.61
C ARG A 289 -20.25 -4.72 -6.88
N ASP A 290 -21.10 -5.39 -6.10
CA ASP A 290 -22.19 -4.74 -5.38
C ASP A 290 -21.66 -3.83 -4.26
N LEU A 291 -20.57 -4.22 -3.60
CA LEU A 291 -19.82 -3.35 -2.68
C LEU A 291 -19.33 -2.07 -3.39
N ILE A 292 -18.63 -2.20 -4.52
CA ILE A 292 -18.12 -1.06 -5.29
C ILE A 292 -19.26 -0.17 -5.77
N LYS A 293 -20.35 -0.74 -6.27
CA LYS A 293 -21.53 0.04 -6.70
C LYS A 293 -22.16 0.84 -5.55
N SER A 294 -22.19 0.27 -4.34
CA SER A 294 -22.69 1.00 -3.17
C SER A 294 -21.83 2.23 -2.83
N MET A 295 -20.53 2.16 -3.10
CA MET A 295 -19.56 3.24 -2.91
C MET A 295 -19.57 4.28 -4.04
N LEU A 296 -19.94 3.86 -5.26
CA LEU A 296 -19.96 4.71 -6.45
C LEU A 296 -21.36 5.25 -6.78
N HIS A 297 -22.21 5.37 -5.77
CA HIS A 297 -23.51 6.01 -5.91
C HIS A 297 -23.33 7.52 -6.12
N ASN A 298 -23.97 8.09 -7.15
CA ASN A 298 -23.84 9.52 -7.48
C ASN A 298 -24.42 10.44 -6.41
N ASP A 299 -25.56 10.05 -5.81
CA ASP A 299 -26.10 10.76 -4.65
C ASP A 299 -25.31 10.36 -3.39
N PRO A 300 -24.58 11.29 -2.74
CA PRO A 300 -23.79 11.00 -1.54
C PRO A 300 -24.64 10.55 -0.34
N LYS A 301 -25.95 10.87 -0.30
CA LYS A 301 -26.84 10.43 0.79
C LYS A 301 -27.27 8.97 0.67
N LEU A 302 -27.23 8.43 -0.54
CA LEU A 302 -27.55 7.03 -0.83
C LEU A 302 -26.28 6.17 -0.94
N ARG A 303 -25.11 6.80 -0.95
CA ARG A 303 -23.82 6.13 -0.95
C ARG A 303 -23.59 5.42 0.39
N SER A 304 -23.02 4.22 0.35
CA SER A 304 -22.72 3.47 1.57
C SER A 304 -21.78 4.25 2.49
N THR A 305 -21.94 4.08 3.80
CA THR A 305 -20.94 4.52 4.78
C THR A 305 -19.87 3.45 4.95
N ALA A 306 -18.75 3.77 5.61
CA ALA A 306 -17.70 2.80 5.90
C ALA A 306 -18.23 1.63 6.76
N GLU A 307 -19.04 1.90 7.78
CA GLU A 307 -19.69 0.89 8.62
C GLU A 307 -20.62 -0.02 7.81
N SER A 308 -21.46 0.54 6.95
CA SER A 308 -22.36 -0.26 6.12
C SER A 308 -21.60 -1.11 5.10
N ALA A 309 -20.52 -0.56 4.52
CA ALA A 309 -19.66 -1.27 3.60
C ALA A 309 -18.96 -2.47 4.26
N LEU A 310 -18.51 -2.35 5.51
CA LEU A 310 -17.88 -3.45 6.28
C LEU A 310 -18.79 -4.66 6.51
N ILE A 311 -20.11 -4.46 6.48
CA ILE A 311 -21.12 -5.52 6.66
C ILE A 311 -21.44 -6.25 5.34
N ASN A 312 -20.88 -5.78 4.22
CA ASN A 312 -21.16 -6.37 2.90
C ASN A 312 -20.77 -7.87 2.83
N PRO A 313 -21.57 -8.73 2.17
CA PRO A 313 -21.29 -10.17 2.01
C PRO A 313 -19.92 -10.51 1.41
N PHE A 314 -19.28 -9.55 0.73
CA PHE A 314 -17.91 -9.70 0.26
C PHE A 314 -16.95 -10.07 1.38
N PHE A 315 -17.18 -9.55 2.59
CA PHE A 315 -16.36 -9.77 3.77
C PHE A 315 -16.69 -11.04 4.55
N SER A 316 -17.78 -11.73 4.19
CA SER A 316 -18.22 -12.98 4.83
C SER A 316 -17.53 -14.23 4.27
N ILE A 317 -16.92 -14.13 3.09
CA ILE A 317 -16.22 -15.24 2.42
C ILE A 317 -14.72 -15.02 2.57
N PRO A 318 -13.99 -15.82 3.37
CA PRO A 318 -12.55 -15.69 3.46
C PRO A 318 -11.90 -16.21 2.17
N PHE A 319 -11.01 -15.41 1.58
CA PHE A 319 -10.11 -15.90 0.53
C PHE A 319 -8.84 -16.44 1.17
N ALA A 320 -8.23 -17.45 0.54
CA ALA A 320 -6.85 -17.81 0.82
C ALA A 320 -5.95 -17.01 -0.14
N PRO A 321 -4.77 -16.56 0.30
CA PRO A 321 -3.82 -15.91 -0.61
C PRO A 321 -3.29 -16.92 -1.61
N HIS A 322 -3.05 -16.44 -2.82
CA HIS A 322 -2.25 -17.15 -3.81
C HIS A 322 -0.75 -16.95 -3.53
N ILE A 323 0.09 -17.84 -4.08
CA ILE A 323 1.56 -17.71 -3.99
C ILE A 323 2.04 -16.33 -4.50
N GLU A 324 1.38 -15.78 -5.52
CA GLU A 324 1.72 -14.47 -6.07
C GLU A 324 1.45 -13.34 -5.06
N ASP A 325 0.40 -13.45 -4.25
CA ASP A 325 0.09 -12.47 -3.20
C ASP A 325 1.20 -12.43 -2.14
N LEU A 326 1.72 -13.61 -1.78
CA LEU A 326 2.80 -13.79 -0.81
C LEU A 326 4.15 -13.21 -1.26
N VAL A 327 4.32 -12.99 -2.57
CA VAL A 327 5.52 -12.37 -3.14
C VAL A 327 5.33 -10.86 -3.33
N LEU A 328 4.08 -10.41 -3.53
CA LEU A 328 3.75 -9.01 -3.77
C LEU A 328 3.91 -8.16 -2.50
N LEU A 329 3.47 -8.68 -1.35
CA LEU A 329 3.51 -8.00 -0.07
C LEU A 329 4.74 -8.42 0.74
N PRO A 330 5.60 -7.47 1.17
CA PRO A 330 6.70 -7.78 2.08
C PRO A 330 6.20 -8.33 3.42
N THR A 331 6.96 -9.23 4.03
CA THR A 331 6.65 -9.84 5.33
C THR A 331 7.93 -10.15 6.12
N PRO A 332 7.94 -9.96 7.45
CA PRO A 332 9.02 -10.40 8.32
C PRO A 332 9.10 -11.92 8.46
N VAL A 333 8.05 -12.67 8.11
CA VAL A 333 8.02 -14.13 8.31
C VAL A 333 8.34 -14.90 7.05
N LEU A 334 9.28 -15.81 7.17
CA LEU A 334 9.72 -16.71 6.11
C LEU A 334 9.35 -18.15 6.46
N ARG A 335 8.70 -18.84 5.53
CA ARG A 335 8.42 -20.27 5.59
C ARG A 335 9.43 -21.02 4.73
N LEU A 336 10.19 -21.91 5.35
CA LEU A 336 11.16 -22.80 4.71
C LEU A 336 10.55 -24.20 4.57
N LEU A 337 10.56 -24.72 3.35
CA LEU A 337 10.09 -26.06 3.02
C LEU A 337 11.27 -26.97 2.68
N ASN A 338 11.08 -28.28 2.89
CA ASN A 338 12.08 -29.30 2.62
C ASN A 338 13.40 -29.03 3.37
N VAL A 339 13.30 -28.83 4.69
CA VAL A 339 14.47 -28.61 5.55
C VAL A 339 14.73 -29.81 6.46
N ILE A 340 13.67 -30.42 7.01
CA ILE A 340 13.78 -31.42 8.08
C ILE A 340 13.06 -32.71 7.67
N ASP A 341 13.69 -33.86 7.96
CA ASP A 341 13.04 -35.17 7.89
C ASP A 341 12.12 -35.36 9.10
N ASP A 342 10.87 -35.77 8.84
CA ASP A 342 9.83 -36.09 9.81
C ASP A 342 10.29 -37.02 10.95
N ASN A 343 11.32 -37.84 10.71
CA ASN A 343 11.85 -38.79 11.69
C ASN A 343 12.62 -38.12 12.84
N HIS A 344 13.23 -36.95 12.62
CA HIS A 344 14.04 -36.26 13.64
C HIS A 344 13.21 -35.36 14.58
N LEU A 345 11.91 -35.18 14.32
CA LEU A 345 11.06 -34.26 15.10
C LEU A 345 10.61 -34.80 16.46
N TYR A 346 10.75 -36.10 16.71
CA TYR A 346 10.24 -36.78 17.91
C TYR A 346 11.34 -37.10 18.95
N ASN A 347 12.60 -36.90 18.60
CA ASN A 347 13.70 -36.93 19.55
C ASN A 347 13.95 -35.49 20.03
N GLU A 348 13.80 -35.24 21.34
CA GLU A 348 13.93 -33.87 21.89
C GLU A 348 15.35 -33.30 21.75
N ASP A 349 16.39 -34.14 21.88
CA ASP A 349 17.78 -33.68 21.74
C ASP A 349 18.05 -33.28 20.27
N GLU A 350 17.62 -34.10 19.31
CA GLU A 350 17.74 -33.77 17.87
C GLU A 350 16.89 -32.57 17.47
N TYR A 351 15.72 -32.40 18.09
CA TYR A 351 14.84 -31.25 17.83
C TYR A 351 15.47 -29.93 18.29
N GLU A 352 16.06 -29.90 19.50
CA GLU A 352 16.77 -28.71 19.99
C GLU A 352 18.01 -28.40 19.14
N ASP A 353 18.78 -29.42 18.75
CA ASP A 353 19.94 -29.24 17.85
C ASP A 353 19.51 -28.62 16.50
N ILE A 354 18.40 -29.10 15.91
CA ILE A 354 17.84 -28.55 14.66
C ILE A 354 17.40 -27.10 14.85
N ILE A 355 16.76 -26.77 15.97
CA ILE A 355 16.32 -25.39 16.28
C ILE A 355 17.53 -24.46 16.38
N GLU A 356 18.58 -24.86 17.10
CA GLU A 356 19.81 -24.10 17.25
C GLU A 356 20.52 -23.89 15.90
N ASP A 357 20.73 -24.97 15.13
CA ASP A 357 21.36 -24.91 13.81
C ASP A 357 20.60 -24.00 12.84
N MET A 358 19.27 -24.12 12.79
CA MET A 358 18.44 -23.28 11.93
C MET A 358 18.47 -21.82 12.37
N LYS A 359 18.50 -21.57 13.68
CA LYS A 359 18.60 -20.21 14.22
C LYS A 359 19.95 -19.59 13.89
N GLU A 360 21.06 -20.31 14.07
CA GLU A 360 22.40 -19.84 13.71
C GLU A 360 22.54 -19.57 12.21
N GLU A 361 22.00 -20.45 11.36
CA GLU A 361 22.02 -20.24 9.91
C GLU A 361 21.19 -19.02 9.52
N CYS A 362 19.97 -18.88 10.06
CA CYS A 362 19.08 -17.75 9.73
C CYS A 362 19.60 -16.40 10.25
N GLN A 363 20.28 -16.38 11.40
CA GLN A 363 20.88 -15.17 11.98
C GLN A 363 21.97 -14.54 11.08
N LYS A 364 22.49 -15.26 10.09
CA LYS A 364 23.44 -14.73 9.10
C LYS A 364 22.81 -13.71 8.15
N TYR A 365 21.48 -13.71 8.02
CA TYR A 365 20.75 -12.87 7.07
C TYR A 365 19.99 -11.72 7.72
N GLY A 366 19.88 -11.71 9.04
CA GLY A 366 19.15 -10.68 9.77
C GLY A 366 18.92 -11.04 11.24
N THR A 367 18.28 -10.13 11.96
CA THR A 367 17.95 -10.40 13.37
C THR A 367 16.72 -11.30 13.45
N VAL A 368 16.90 -12.55 13.90
CA VAL A 368 15.79 -13.49 14.11
C VAL A 368 15.09 -13.17 15.44
N VAL A 369 13.78 -12.91 15.39
CA VAL A 369 12.91 -12.63 16.54
C VAL A 369 12.37 -13.94 17.11
N SER A 370 11.84 -14.80 16.25
CA SER A 370 11.28 -16.10 16.65
C SER A 370 11.51 -17.15 15.56
N LEU A 371 11.53 -18.42 15.96
CA LEU A 371 11.64 -19.57 15.07
C LEU A 371 10.73 -20.69 15.59
N LEU A 372 9.92 -21.27 14.69
CA LEU A 372 8.94 -22.30 15.01
C LEU A 372 9.05 -23.46 14.01
N ILE A 373 9.08 -24.69 14.53
CA ILE A 373 9.00 -25.92 13.73
C ILE A 373 7.87 -26.78 14.30
N PRO A 374 6.70 -26.85 13.64
CA PRO A 374 5.61 -27.69 14.13
C PRO A 374 6.02 -29.17 14.14
N LYS A 375 5.79 -29.86 15.27
CA LYS A 375 5.96 -31.32 15.40
C LYS A 375 4.76 -32.11 14.85
N GLU A 376 3.62 -31.43 14.66
CA GLU A 376 2.37 -32.03 14.19
C GLU A 376 1.82 -31.32 12.95
N ASN A 377 0.89 -31.99 12.26
CA ASN A 377 0.25 -31.44 11.09
C ASN A 377 -0.83 -30.43 11.46
N PRO A 378 -1.11 -29.50 10.53
CA PRO A 378 -0.34 -29.12 9.34
C PRO A 378 0.88 -28.26 9.67
N GLY A 379 1.86 -28.33 8.78
CA GLY A 379 3.12 -27.60 8.92
C GLY A 379 4.25 -28.43 9.53
N LYS A 380 4.01 -29.72 9.78
CA LYS A 380 5.03 -30.65 10.27
C LYS A 380 6.30 -30.58 9.40
N GLY A 381 7.46 -30.43 10.05
CA GLY A 381 8.77 -30.39 9.39
C GLY A 381 9.06 -29.12 8.58
N GLN A 382 8.20 -28.10 8.68
CA GLN A 382 8.40 -26.80 8.05
C GLN A 382 8.94 -25.82 9.07
N VAL A 383 9.91 -25.00 8.66
CA VAL A 383 10.50 -23.98 9.54
C VAL A 383 9.86 -22.64 9.25
N PHE A 384 9.38 -21.97 10.28
CA PHE A 384 8.86 -20.62 10.22
C PHE A 384 9.83 -19.72 10.98
N VAL A 385 10.39 -18.72 10.29
CA VAL A 385 11.39 -17.80 10.84
C VAL A 385 10.83 -16.40 10.76
N GLU A 386 10.71 -15.73 11.90
CA GLU A 386 10.33 -14.33 11.99
C GLU A 386 11.60 -13.48 12.14
N TYR A 387 11.84 -12.61 11.17
CA TYR A 387 12.91 -11.61 11.22
C TYR A 387 12.41 -10.30 11.83
N ALA A 388 13.33 -9.48 12.32
CA ALA A 388 13.01 -8.18 12.92
C ALA A 388 12.40 -7.17 11.93
N ASN A 389 12.54 -7.40 10.62
CA ASN A 389 11.93 -6.60 9.58
C ASN A 389 11.79 -7.38 8.27
N ALA A 390 10.90 -6.94 7.38
CA ALA A 390 10.67 -7.58 6.08
C ALA A 390 11.86 -7.53 5.11
N GLY A 391 12.79 -6.57 5.30
CA GLY A 391 14.02 -6.47 4.51
C GLY A 391 14.96 -7.65 4.77
N ASP A 392 15.21 -7.96 6.03
CA ASP A 392 15.99 -9.13 6.48
C ASP A 392 15.37 -10.43 5.95
N SER A 393 14.05 -10.59 6.09
CA SER A 393 13.30 -11.75 5.57
C SER A 393 13.45 -11.91 4.06
N LYS A 394 13.35 -10.81 3.29
CA LYS A 394 13.51 -10.82 1.84
C LYS A 394 14.93 -11.19 1.41
N GLU A 395 15.95 -10.68 2.10
CA GLU A 395 17.34 -11.02 1.81
C GLU A 395 17.64 -12.48 2.16
N ALA A 396 17.12 -12.97 3.29
CA ALA A 396 17.16 -14.37 3.66
C ALA A 396 16.49 -15.25 2.60
N GLN A 397 15.27 -14.91 2.16
CA GLN A 397 14.56 -15.64 1.10
C GLN A 397 15.43 -15.75 -0.16
N ARG A 398 16.04 -14.64 -0.60
CA ARG A 398 16.86 -14.57 -1.81
C ARG A 398 18.11 -15.47 -1.71
N LEU A 399 18.72 -15.57 -0.54
CA LEU A 399 19.98 -16.29 -0.32
C LEU A 399 19.81 -17.76 0.09
N LEU A 400 18.67 -18.08 0.71
CA LEU A 400 18.32 -19.42 1.17
C LEU A 400 17.62 -20.23 0.07
N THR A 401 16.76 -19.61 -0.74
CA THR A 401 16.02 -20.33 -1.80
C THR A 401 16.99 -21.01 -2.77
N GLY A 402 16.76 -22.30 -3.04
CA GLY A 402 17.57 -23.06 -3.99
C GLY A 402 18.81 -23.74 -3.40
N ARG A 403 19.06 -23.61 -2.08
CA ARG A 403 20.08 -24.41 -1.40
C ARG A 403 19.62 -25.84 -1.18
N THR A 404 20.57 -26.77 -1.13
CA THR A 404 20.33 -28.18 -0.86
C THR A 404 20.53 -28.48 0.62
N PHE A 405 19.54 -29.10 1.25
CA PHE A 405 19.60 -29.69 2.58
C PHE A 405 19.32 -31.21 2.47
N ASP A 406 19.42 -31.94 3.57
CA ASP A 406 19.37 -33.42 3.59
C ASP A 406 18.11 -34.00 2.93
N VAL A 407 16.99 -33.28 2.97
CA VAL A 407 15.71 -33.71 2.38
C VAL A 407 15.42 -33.13 0.99
N GLY A 408 16.33 -32.33 0.42
CA GLY A 408 16.26 -31.84 -0.96
C GLY A 408 16.50 -30.34 -1.13
N LEU A 409 15.95 -29.79 -2.22
CA LEU A 409 16.04 -28.36 -2.54
C LEU A 409 15.09 -27.55 -1.65
N MET A 410 15.64 -26.58 -0.94
CA MET A 410 14.88 -25.71 -0.05
C MET A 410 14.13 -24.65 -0.85
N HIS A 411 12.85 -24.51 -0.52
CA HIS A 411 11.99 -23.45 -1.05
C HIS A 411 11.59 -22.52 0.08
N CYS A 412 11.77 -21.21 -0.14
CA CYS A 412 11.46 -20.20 0.86
C CYS A 412 10.33 -19.30 0.35
N PHE A 413 9.27 -19.15 1.14
CA PHE A 413 8.13 -18.29 0.84
C PHE A 413 7.90 -17.30 1.97
N GLY A 414 7.78 -16.01 1.63
CA GLY A 414 7.22 -15.05 2.56
C GLY A 414 5.83 -15.53 3.00
N LEU A 415 5.56 -15.49 4.29
CA LEU A 415 4.26 -15.86 4.84
C LEU A 415 3.73 -14.70 5.67
N HIS A 416 2.44 -14.44 5.59
CA HIS A 416 1.81 -13.48 6.49
C HIS A 416 1.34 -14.20 7.76
N CYS A 417 1.76 -13.75 8.95
CA CYS A 417 1.28 -14.16 10.28
C CYS A 417 -0.24 -14.30 10.37
N LEU A 418 -1.04 -13.47 9.67
CA LEU A 418 -2.51 -13.63 9.56
C LEU A 418 -2.93 -15.02 9.05
N LEU A 419 -2.09 -15.68 8.25
CA LEU A 419 -2.29 -17.02 7.72
C LEU A 419 -1.80 -18.10 8.68
N ILE A 420 -0.74 -17.81 9.45
CA ILE A 420 -0.21 -18.69 10.49
C ILE A 420 -1.23 -18.79 11.62
N ASN A 421 -1.71 -17.66 12.15
CA ASN A 421 -2.63 -17.65 13.28
C ASN A 421 -3.99 -18.25 12.91
N ARG A 422 -4.54 -17.98 11.71
CA ARG A 422 -5.79 -18.64 11.27
C ARG A 422 -5.64 -20.13 10.97
N SER A 423 -4.45 -20.57 10.55
CA SER A 423 -4.18 -21.99 10.35
C SER A 423 -3.96 -22.65 11.72
N LEU A 424 -2.99 -22.20 12.52
CA LEU A 424 -2.66 -22.73 13.86
C LEU A 424 -3.82 -22.65 14.85
N GLN A 425 -4.61 -21.56 14.89
CA GLN A 425 -5.82 -21.47 15.74
C GLN A 425 -6.92 -22.44 15.29
N ARG A 426 -7.09 -22.72 13.98
CA ARG A 426 -8.03 -23.76 13.51
C ARG A 426 -7.58 -25.18 13.87
N LEU A 427 -6.33 -25.34 14.26
CA LEU A 427 -5.70 -26.62 14.60
C LEU A 427 -5.47 -26.79 16.10
N GLY A 428 -5.89 -25.81 16.92
CA GLY A 428 -5.70 -25.84 18.36
C GLY A 428 -4.26 -25.68 18.82
N LEU A 429 -3.34 -25.29 17.94
CA LEU A 429 -1.95 -25.01 18.28
C LEU A 429 -1.85 -23.55 18.76
N HIS A 430 -1.98 -23.36 20.07
CA HIS A 430 -1.58 -22.11 20.70
C HIS A 430 -0.06 -22.00 20.67
N ALA A 431 0.48 -20.89 20.14
CA ALA A 431 1.81 -20.46 20.54
C ALA A 431 1.73 -20.14 22.04
N LEU A 432 2.53 -20.86 22.84
CA LEU A 432 2.68 -20.63 24.28
C LEU A 432 3.40 -19.32 24.56
#